data_AF-A0A482U9I0-F1
#
_entry.id   AF-A0A482U9I0-F1
#
_cell.length_a   1.000
_cell.length_b   1.000
_cell.length_c   1.000
_cell.angle_alpha   90.00
_cell.angle_beta   90.00
_cell.angle_gamma   90.00
#
_symmetry.space_group_name_H-M   'P 1'
#
loop_
_entity.id
_entity.type
_entity.pdbx_description
1 polymer ?
#
loop_
_entity_poly.entity_id
_entity_poly.type
_entity_poly.pdbx_seq_one_letter_code
_entity_poly.pdbx_strand_id
1 'polypeptide(L)'
;MPSNEAALEKEIQSKGLNAPRLTPAMIDSVIASEHYFTAGDGYAGAAALTVEEGGTIEPPEQLDLLTFCVLILKNGFTVTGESACASPENFNEEIGRKIARDNARNKIWLLEGYLLRQRLHEQG
;
A
#
# COMPACT_ATOMS: atom_id res chain seq x y z
N MET A 1 2.33 11.42 0.97
CA MET A 1 3.31 12.43 1.46
C MET A 1 3.59 12.17 2.94
N PRO A 2 4.82 11.84 3.36
CA PRO A 2 5.18 11.58 4.75
C PRO A 2 5.46 12.88 5.53
N SER A 3 4.58 13.88 5.41
CA SER A 3 4.82 15.22 5.95
C SER A 3 3.70 15.67 6.88
N ASN A 4 3.45 14.91 7.96
CA ASN A 4 3.01 15.49 9.24
C ASN A 4 3.01 14.49 10.41
N GLU A 5 3.21 13.19 10.18
CA GLU A 5 2.98 12.19 11.23
C GLU A 5 3.93 12.37 12.45
N ALA A 6 5.21 12.67 12.21
CA ALA A 6 6.17 12.93 13.29
C ALA A 6 5.87 14.23 14.07
N ALA A 7 5.36 15.25 13.38
CA ALA A 7 4.97 16.52 14.00
C ALA A 7 3.71 16.33 14.86
N LEU A 8 2.71 15.60 14.34
CA LEU A 8 1.49 15.24 15.06
C LEU A 8 1.80 14.39 16.29
N GLU A 9 2.70 13.42 16.17
CA GLU A 9 3.17 12.59 17.28
C GLU A 9 3.78 13.44 18.41
N LYS A 10 4.61 14.43 18.04
CA LYS A 10 5.20 15.38 19.01
C LYS A 10 4.12 16.24 19.70
N GLU A 11 3.08 16.64 18.98
CA GLU A 11 1.96 17.40 19.54
C GLU A 11 1.10 16.57 20.51
N ILE A 12 0.85 15.30 20.19
CA ILE A 12 0.13 14.37 21.08
C ILE A 12 0.89 14.21 22.41
N GLN A 13 2.21 14.02 22.33
CA GLN A 13 3.05 13.93 23.51
C GLN A 13 3.08 15.22 24.33
N SER A 14 3.16 16.40 23.68
CA SER A 14 3.17 17.69 24.39
C SER A 14 1.85 17.96 25.13
N LYS A 15 0.74 17.37 24.67
CA LYS A 15 -0.57 17.41 25.32
C LYS A 15 -0.75 16.37 26.44
N GLY A 16 0.26 15.55 26.73
CA GLY A 16 0.20 14.53 27.80
C GLY A 16 -0.70 13.34 27.50
N LEU A 17 -1.03 13.10 26.23
CA LEU A 17 -1.89 12.00 25.79
C LEU A 17 -1.07 10.69 25.72
N ASN A 18 -1.10 9.91 26.80
CA ASN A 18 -0.22 8.75 27.03
C ASN A 18 -0.91 7.38 26.95
N ALA A 19 -2.14 7.31 26.44
CA ALA A 19 -2.82 6.04 26.21
C ALA A 19 -2.06 5.19 25.16
N PRO A 20 -2.12 3.84 25.22
CA PRO A 20 -1.54 2.97 24.20
C PRO A 20 -2.03 3.35 22.81
N ARG A 21 -1.10 3.54 21.87
CA ARG A 21 -1.37 3.99 20.50
C ARG A 21 -0.29 3.53 19.53
N LEU A 22 -0.60 3.62 18.26
CA LEU A 22 0.32 3.29 17.17
C LEU A 22 1.14 4.51 16.77
N THR A 23 2.32 4.25 16.22
CA THR A 23 3.20 5.28 15.65
C THR A 23 3.51 4.93 14.18
N PRO A 24 3.92 5.90 13.36
CA PRO A 24 4.39 5.64 12.00
C PRO A 24 5.43 4.53 11.92
N ALA A 25 6.41 4.56 12.82
CA ALA A 25 7.46 3.54 12.88
C ALA A 25 6.89 2.15 13.17
N MET A 26 5.84 2.01 13.98
CA MET A 26 5.17 0.74 14.20
C MET A 26 4.50 0.23 12.92
N ILE A 27 3.82 1.12 12.18
CA ILE A 27 3.17 0.77 10.90
C ILE A 27 4.20 0.33 9.86
N ASP A 28 5.30 1.07 9.72
CA ASP A 28 6.36 0.69 8.78
C ASP A 28 7.08 -0.58 9.22
N SER A 29 7.20 -0.83 10.53
CA SER A 29 7.90 -2.00 11.06
C SER A 29 7.19 -3.32 10.77
N VAL A 30 5.90 -3.33 10.46
CA VAL A 30 5.15 -4.58 10.15
C VAL A 30 5.24 -4.96 8.68
N ILE A 31 5.73 -4.09 7.80
CA ILE A 31 5.95 -4.38 6.38
C ILE A 31 7.20 -5.26 6.23
N ALA A 32 7.08 -6.37 5.50
CA ALA A 32 8.18 -7.28 5.19
C ALA A 32 8.75 -7.05 3.78
N SER A 33 7.90 -6.81 2.79
CA SER A 33 8.32 -6.53 1.41
C SER A 33 7.25 -5.75 0.64
N GLU A 34 7.66 -5.06 -0.41
CA GLU A 34 6.79 -4.27 -1.29
C GLU A 34 6.97 -4.71 -2.74
N HIS A 35 5.87 -4.86 -3.46
CA HIS A 35 5.84 -5.28 -4.86
C HIS A 35 4.97 -4.32 -5.67
N TYR A 36 5.40 -3.97 -6.88
CA TYR A 36 4.74 -2.99 -7.74
C TYR A 36 4.55 -3.56 -9.14
N PHE A 37 3.40 -3.27 -9.74
CA PHE A 37 3.06 -3.65 -11.11
C PHE A 37 1.89 -2.78 -11.61
N THR A 38 1.72 -2.65 -12.92
CA THR A 38 0.51 -2.06 -13.51
C THR A 38 -0.58 -3.10 -13.73
N ALA A 39 -1.83 -2.69 -13.93
CA ALA A 39 -2.86 -3.63 -14.38
C ALA A 39 -2.48 -4.28 -15.73
N GLY A 40 -1.71 -3.58 -16.57
CA GLY A 40 -1.17 -4.09 -17.82
C GLY A 40 -0.19 -5.24 -17.60
N ASP A 41 0.74 -5.09 -16.64
CA ASP A 41 1.64 -6.18 -16.23
C ASP A 41 0.86 -7.40 -15.73
N GLY A 42 -0.18 -7.16 -14.92
CA GLY A 42 -1.05 -8.23 -14.40
C GLY A 42 -1.81 -8.94 -15.51
N TYR A 43 -2.35 -8.20 -16.48
CA TYR A 43 -2.99 -8.74 -17.68
C TYR A 43 -2.01 -9.58 -18.48
N ALA A 44 -0.81 -9.05 -18.74
CA ALA A 44 0.20 -9.72 -19.54
C ALA A 44 0.67 -11.02 -18.89
N GLY A 45 0.92 -11.01 -17.57
CA GLY A 45 1.28 -12.20 -16.81
C GLY A 45 0.20 -13.29 -16.84
N ALA A 46 -1.08 -12.91 -16.77
CA ALA A 46 -2.18 -13.87 -16.87
C ALA A 46 -2.34 -14.44 -18.29
N ALA A 47 -2.25 -13.59 -19.32
CA ALA A 47 -2.38 -13.99 -20.71
C ALA A 47 -1.24 -14.92 -21.15
N ALA A 48 -0.01 -14.67 -20.67
CA ALA A 48 1.18 -15.46 -20.99
C ALA A 48 1.08 -16.95 -20.63
N LEU A 49 0.17 -17.33 -19.73
CA LEU A 49 -0.07 -18.73 -19.37
C LEU A 49 -0.91 -19.50 -20.40
N THR A 50 -1.57 -18.79 -21.32
CA THR A 50 -2.55 -19.36 -22.26
C THR A 50 -2.26 -19.04 -23.71
N VAL A 51 -1.37 -18.08 -23.98
CA VAL A 51 -0.98 -17.71 -25.32
C VAL A 51 -0.18 -18.84 -25.98
N GLU A 52 -0.41 -19.07 -27.27
CA GLU A 52 0.41 -20.00 -28.05
C GLU A 52 1.83 -19.46 -28.23
N GLU A 53 2.80 -20.34 -28.44
CA GLU A 53 4.19 -19.96 -28.66
C GLU A 53 4.31 -19.01 -29.86
N GLY A 54 4.84 -17.82 -29.63
CA GLY A 54 4.95 -16.76 -30.65
C GLY A 54 3.72 -15.85 -30.80
N GLY A 55 2.69 -16.02 -29.98
CA GLY A 55 1.54 -15.11 -29.96
C GLY A 55 1.84 -13.76 -29.29
N THR A 56 1.15 -12.71 -29.73
CA THR A 56 1.28 -11.35 -29.20
C THR A 56 0.31 -11.13 -28.03
N ILE A 57 0.78 -10.46 -26.97
CA ILE A 57 -0.04 -10.01 -25.85
C ILE A 57 -0.07 -8.48 -25.86
N GLU A 58 -1.26 -7.91 -26.07
CA GLU A 58 -1.46 -6.46 -26.10
C GLU A 58 -2.52 -6.10 -25.05
N PRO A 59 -2.11 -5.65 -23.86
CA PRO A 59 -3.03 -5.10 -22.87
C PRO A 59 -3.69 -3.81 -23.38
N PRO A 60 -4.96 -3.53 -23.03
CA PRO A 60 -5.53 -2.20 -23.24
C PRO A 60 -4.70 -1.12 -22.54
N GLU A 61 -4.37 -0.03 -23.23
CA GLU A 61 -3.48 1.05 -22.73
C GLU A 61 -3.94 1.66 -21.40
N GLN A 62 -5.24 1.63 -21.10
CA GLN A 62 -5.80 2.11 -19.84
C GLN A 62 -5.29 1.32 -18.63
N LEU A 63 -4.91 0.05 -18.84
CA LEU A 63 -4.37 -0.81 -17.78
C LEU A 63 -2.96 -0.39 -17.36
N ASP A 64 -2.21 0.30 -18.23
CA ASP A 64 -0.87 0.80 -17.91
C ASP A 64 -0.92 2.05 -17.00
N LEU A 65 -2.08 2.69 -16.90
CA LEU A 65 -2.32 3.86 -16.05
C LEU A 65 -2.68 3.51 -14.61
N LEU A 66 -2.86 2.23 -14.30
CA LEU A 66 -3.27 1.75 -12.98
C LEU A 66 -2.11 1.03 -12.29
N THR A 67 -1.41 1.73 -11.40
CA THR A 67 -0.32 1.16 -10.60
C THR A 67 -0.85 0.51 -9.34
N PHE A 68 -0.43 -0.72 -9.06
CA PHE A 68 -0.66 -1.41 -7.79
C PHE A 68 0.60 -1.42 -6.94
N CYS A 69 0.40 -1.40 -5.62
CA CYS A 69 1.39 -1.73 -4.61
C CYS A 69 0.82 -2.88 -3.77
N VAL A 70 1.60 -3.94 -3.60
CA VAL A 70 1.30 -5.07 -2.73
C VAL A 70 2.34 -5.12 -1.62
N LEU A 71 1.90 -4.89 -0.39
CA LEU A 71 2.70 -5.02 0.82
C LEU A 71 2.46 -6.40 1.43
N ILE A 72 3.53 -7.16 1.64
CA ILE A 72 3.48 -8.37 2.46
C ILE A 72 3.87 -7.96 3.88
N LEU A 73 3.02 -8.25 4.86
CA LEU A 73 3.28 -8.00 6.27
C LEU A 73 4.08 -9.15 6.91
N LYS A 74 4.75 -8.90 8.03
CA LYS A 74 5.56 -9.90 8.75
C LYS A 74 4.79 -11.14 9.20
N ASN A 75 3.47 -11.04 9.34
CA ASN A 75 2.59 -12.17 9.66
C ASN A 75 2.11 -12.95 8.42
N GLY A 76 2.56 -12.58 7.22
CA GLY A 76 2.16 -13.19 5.95
C GLY A 76 0.89 -12.61 5.33
N PHE A 77 0.20 -11.66 5.99
CA PHE A 77 -0.97 -11.01 5.42
C PHE A 77 -0.57 -10.03 4.30
N THR A 78 -1.38 -9.92 3.25
CA THR A 78 -1.13 -9.02 2.13
C THR A 78 -2.06 -7.83 2.17
N VAL A 79 -1.50 -6.62 2.01
CA VAL A 79 -2.26 -5.37 1.92
C VAL A 79 -1.96 -4.72 0.56
N THR A 80 -3.01 -4.34 -0.15
CA THR A 80 -2.87 -3.72 -1.48
C THR A 80 -3.22 -2.25 -1.45
N GLY A 81 -2.67 -1.47 -2.37
CA GLY A 81 -3.06 -0.11 -2.66
C GLY A 81 -2.88 0.19 -4.13
N GLU A 82 -3.63 1.17 -4.63
CA GLU A 82 -3.72 1.46 -6.05
C GLU A 82 -3.59 2.96 -6.31
N SER A 83 -3.04 3.31 -7.47
CA SER A 83 -3.01 4.67 -8.01
C SER A 83 -3.49 4.62 -9.45
N ALA A 84 -4.64 5.24 -9.71
CA ALA A 84 -5.21 5.38 -11.04
C ALA A 84 -4.85 6.75 -11.59
N CYS A 85 -4.05 6.80 -12.66
CA CYS A 85 -3.75 8.04 -13.36
C CYS A 85 -4.94 8.44 -14.26
N ALA A 86 -5.36 9.71 -14.19
CA ALA A 86 -6.52 10.20 -14.92
C ALA A 86 -6.24 10.47 -16.41
N SER A 87 -4.97 10.64 -16.81
CA SER A 87 -4.59 10.93 -18.20
C SER A 87 -3.19 10.37 -18.50
N PRO A 88 -3.00 9.66 -19.62
CA PRO A 88 -1.69 9.13 -20.02
C PRO A 88 -0.60 10.19 -20.09
N GLU A 89 -0.94 11.41 -20.53
CA GLU A 89 0.01 12.52 -20.69
C GLU A 89 0.63 12.96 -19.36
N ASN A 90 -0.06 12.70 -18.25
CA ASN A 90 0.38 13.03 -16.90
C ASN A 90 0.84 11.78 -16.12
N PHE A 91 1.00 10.64 -16.79
CA PHE A 91 1.47 9.43 -16.14
C PHE A 91 2.92 9.60 -15.68
N ASN A 92 3.15 9.35 -14.40
CA ASN A 92 4.46 9.31 -13.80
C ASN A 92 4.53 8.10 -12.88
N GLU A 93 5.30 7.10 -13.30
CA GLU A 93 5.42 5.82 -12.61
C GLU A 93 5.90 5.98 -11.15
N GLU A 94 6.86 6.88 -10.90
CA GLU A 94 7.39 7.13 -9.57
C GLU A 94 6.31 7.71 -8.64
N ILE A 95 5.50 8.65 -9.14
CA ILE A 95 4.38 9.23 -8.39
C ILE A 95 3.29 8.18 -8.17
N GLY A 96 2.94 7.41 -9.19
CA GLY A 96 1.95 6.33 -9.10
C GLY A 96 2.32 5.30 -8.04
N ARG A 97 3.58 4.85 -8.02
CA ARG A 97 4.11 3.93 -6.99
C ARG A 97 4.03 4.53 -5.59
N LYS A 98 4.41 5.81 -5.42
CA LYS A 98 4.31 6.50 -4.12
C LYS A 98 2.87 6.56 -3.61
N ILE A 99 1.92 6.93 -4.46
CA ILE A 99 0.50 7.00 -4.09
C ILE A 99 -0.06 5.60 -3.78
N ALA A 100 0.23 4.61 -4.62
CA ALA A 100 -0.21 3.23 -4.40
C ALA A 100 0.33 2.68 -3.07
N ARG A 101 1.61 2.94 -2.76
CA ARG A 101 2.23 2.57 -1.48
C ARG A 101 1.57 3.28 -0.31
N ASP A 102 1.36 4.60 -0.38
CA ASP A 102 0.72 5.37 0.68
C ASP A 102 -0.70 4.84 0.94
N ASN A 103 -1.45 4.51 -0.11
CA ASN A 103 -2.79 3.91 0.00
C ASN A 103 -2.76 2.53 0.67
N ALA A 104 -1.77 1.68 0.34
CA ALA A 104 -1.58 0.39 0.99
C ALA A 104 -1.20 0.56 2.48
N ARG A 105 -0.24 1.44 2.77
CA ARG A 105 0.23 1.74 4.14
C ARG A 105 -0.89 2.30 5.01
N ASN A 106 -1.77 3.14 4.46
CA ASN A 106 -2.92 3.68 5.19
C ASN A 106 -3.90 2.60 5.65
N LYS A 107 -4.05 1.49 4.90
CA LYS A 107 -4.88 0.36 5.33
C LYS A 107 -4.26 -0.37 6.53
N ILE A 108 -2.93 -0.40 6.66
CA ILE A 108 -2.23 -1.01 7.81
C ILE A 108 -2.58 -0.29 9.12
N TRP A 109 -2.74 1.04 9.11
CA TRP A 109 -3.19 1.79 10.29
C TRP A 109 -4.50 1.26 10.86
N LEU A 110 -5.48 0.94 9.99
CA LEU A 110 -6.77 0.39 10.41
C LEU A 110 -6.60 -1.02 11.03
N LEU A 111 -5.78 -1.86 10.39
CA LEU A 111 -5.52 -3.24 10.85
C LEU A 111 -4.81 -3.27 12.19
N GLU A 112 -3.69 -2.54 12.32
CA GLU A 112 -2.95 -2.44 13.58
C GLU A 112 -3.79 -1.75 14.66
N GLY A 113 -4.67 -0.82 14.28
CA GLY A 113 -5.60 -0.14 15.19
C GLY A 113 -6.59 -1.11 15.81
N TYR A 114 -7.17 -1.98 14.98
CA TYR A 114 -8.02 -3.07 15.44
C TYR A 114 -7.27 -4.04 16.36
N LEU A 115 -6.06 -4.48 15.97
CA LEU A 115 -5.24 -5.39 16.78
C LEU A 115 -4.83 -4.78 18.13
N LEU A 116 -4.54 -3.48 18.17
CA LEU A 116 -4.29 -2.78 19.42
C LEU A 116 -5.54 -2.77 20.30
N ARG A 117 -6.72 -2.43 19.75
CA ARG A 117 -7.97 -2.43 20.51
C ARG A 117 -8.30 -3.82 21.05
N GLN A 118 -8.08 -4.86 20.26
CA GLN A 118 -8.28 -6.26 20.64
C GLN A 118 -7.37 -6.65 21.81
N ARG A 119 -6.07 -6.37 21.73
CA ARG A 119 -5.13 -6.62 22.85
C ARG A 119 -5.54 -5.92 24.14
N LEU A 120 -6.02 -4.67 24.05
CA LEU A 120 -6.52 -3.92 25.21
C LEU A 120 -7.83 -4.50 25.76
N HIS A 121 -8.65 -5.15 24.93
CA HIS A 121 -9.87 -5.82 25.38
C HIS A 121 -9.55 -7.13 26.11
N GLU A 122 -8.59 -7.91 25.62
CA GLU A 122 -8.18 -9.19 26.21
C GLU A 122 -7.42 -9.04 27.53
N GLN A 123 -6.82 -7.87 27.78
CA GLN A 123 -6.10 -7.55 29.01
C GLN A 123 -7.00 -7.01 30.15
N GLY A 124 -8.26 -6.71 29.85
CA GLY A 124 -9.25 -6.20 30.81
C GLY A 124 -10.29 -7.25 31.17
#